data_AF-A0A350ARC7-F1
#
_entry.id   AF-A0A350ARC7-F1
#
_cell.length_a   1.000
_cell.length_b   1.000
_cell.length_c   1.000
_cell.angle_alpha   90.00
_cell.angle_beta   90.00
_cell.angle_gamma   90.00
#
_symmetry.space_group_name_H-M   'P 1'
#
loop_
_entity.id
_entity.type
_entity.pdbx_description
1 polymer ?
#
loop_
_entity_poly.entity_id
_entity_poly.type
_entity_poly.pdbx_seq_one_letter_code
_entity_poly.pdbx_strand_id
1 'polypeptide(L)' 'MNGEVNERINDLLDKGASGAKRKAALKYLGEVLEEDYILNLPPQRPILKALDTVSRRANIEPVVKSKAKKLIKEYGL' A
#
# COMPACT_ATOMS: atom_id res chain seq x y z
N MET A 1 10.29 9.94 -7.39
CA MET A 1 9.51 8.79 -6.89
C MET A 1 10.01 7.56 -7.63
N ASN A 2 10.37 6.49 -6.91
CA ASN A 2 11.01 5.30 -7.49
C ASN A 2 10.03 4.60 -8.47
N GLY A 3 10.51 4.15 -9.64
CA GLY A 3 9.68 3.49 -10.65
C GLY A 3 8.98 2.25 -10.10
N GLU A 4 9.66 1.51 -9.24
CA GLU A 4 9.11 0.31 -8.62
C GLU A 4 7.94 0.60 -7.67
N VAL A 5 7.98 1.70 -6.91
CA VAL A 5 6.87 2.11 -6.03
C VAL A 5 5.60 2.37 -6.84
N ASN A 6 5.73 3.03 -8.00
CA ASN A 6 4.60 3.28 -8.89
C ASN A 6 4.03 1.98 -9.47
N GLU A 7 4.88 1.03 -9.85
CA GLU A 7 4.43 -0.28 -10.31
C GLU A 7 3.67 -1.04 -9.23
N ARG A 8 4.17 -1.05 -7.98
CA ARG A 8 3.47 -1.70 -6.87
C ARG A 8 2.15 -1.00 -6.53
N ILE A 9 2.07 0.32 -6.64
CA ILE A 9 0.80 1.04 -6.49
C ILE A 9 -0.20 0.61 -7.57
N ASN A 10 0.25 0.51 -8.83
CA ASN A 10 -0.60 0.05 -9.93
C ASN A 10 -1.09 -1.39 -9.71
N ASP A 11 -0.20 -2.30 -9.32
CA ASP A 11 -0.53 -3.69 -8.99
C ASP A 11 -1.55 -3.81 -7.85
N LEU A 12 -1.46 -2.90 -6.87
CA LEU A 12 -2.38 -2.85 -5.74
C LEU A 12 -3.77 -2.34 -6.14
N LEU A 13 -3.83 -1.34 -7.05
CA LEU A 13 -5.08 -0.69 -7.47
C LEU A 13 -5.79 -1.42 -8.63
N ASP A 14 -5.06 -2.23 -9.39
CA ASP A 14 -5.58 -2.98 -10.52
C ASP A 14 -6.73 -3.93 -10.10
N LYS A 15 -7.85 -3.80 -10.83
CA LYS A 15 -9.05 -4.60 -10.63
C LYS A 15 -8.85 -6.05 -11.08
N GLY A 16 -7.99 -6.28 -12.08
CA GLY A 16 -7.66 -7.60 -12.61
C GLY A 16 -6.52 -8.31 -11.89
N ALA A 17 -5.77 -7.59 -11.03
CA ALA A 17 -4.67 -8.19 -10.28
C ALA A 17 -5.17 -9.31 -9.36
N SER A 18 -4.41 -10.41 -9.34
CA SER A 18 -4.66 -11.53 -8.43
C SER A 18 -4.44 -11.10 -6.97
N GLY A 19 -5.11 -11.78 -6.04
CA GLY A 19 -4.91 -11.53 -4.62
C GLY A 19 -3.46 -11.74 -4.15
N ALA A 20 -2.72 -12.64 -4.81
CA ALA A 20 -1.28 -12.82 -4.55
C ALA A 20 -0.47 -11.59 -4.96
N LYS A 21 -0.74 -11.04 -6.15
CA LYS A 21 -0.08 -9.84 -6.67
C LYS A 21 -0.35 -8.63 -5.77
N ARG A 22 -1.60 -8.44 -5.33
CA ARG A 22 -1.98 -7.38 -4.37
C ARG A 22 -1.27 -7.54 -3.03
N LYS A 23 -1.18 -8.76 -2.50
CA LYS A 23 -0.47 -9.02 -1.23
C LYS A 23 1.03 -8.72 -1.34
N ALA A 24 1.66 -9.08 -2.46
CA ALA A 24 3.07 -8.78 -2.72
C ALA A 24 3.30 -7.27 -2.82
N ALA A 25 2.48 -6.56 -3.59
CA ALA A 25 2.52 -5.12 -3.69
C ALA A 25 2.34 -4.44 -2.31
N LEU A 26 1.36 -4.91 -1.53
CA LEU A 26 1.09 -4.35 -0.20
C LEU A 26 2.21 -4.64 0.82
N LYS A 27 2.92 -5.76 0.68
CA LYS A 27 4.11 -6.04 1.48
C LYS A 27 5.22 -5.04 1.16
N TYR A 28 5.60 -4.91 -0.12
CA TYR A 28 6.64 -3.99 -0.56
C TYR A 28 6.34 -2.54 -0.17
N LEU A 29 5.11 -2.07 -0.41
CA LEU A 29 4.71 -0.71 -0.05
C LEU A 29 4.73 -0.47 1.47
N GLY A 30 4.51 -1.51 2.27
CA GLY A 30 4.68 -1.45 3.72
C GLY A 30 6.15 -1.32 4.14
N GLU A 31 7.04 -2.08 3.49
CA GLU A 31 8.49 -2.01 3.73
C GLU A 31 9.05 -0.61 3.40
N VAL A 32 8.58 0.02 2.31
CA VAL A 32 8.96 1.39 1.96
C VAL A 32 8.50 2.40 3.02
N LEU A 33 7.27 2.27 3.52
CA LEU A 33 6.78 3.16 4.59
C LEU A 33 7.52 2.96 5.91
N GLU A 34 7.89 1.72 6.22
CA GLU A 34 8.69 1.38 7.39
C GLU A 34 10.10 1.97 7.29
N GLU A 35 10.73 1.87 6.13
CA GLU A 35 12.03 2.49 5.85
C GLU A 35 11.95 4.02 5.98
N ASP A 36 10.95 4.65 5.36
CA ASP A 36 10.71 6.10 5.50
C ASP A 36 10.58 6.47 7.00
N TYR A 37 9.82 5.70 7.78
CA TYR A 37 9.63 5.92 9.22
C TYR A 37 10.94 5.78 10.02
N ILE A 38 11.72 4.72 9.79
CA ILE A 38 13.01 4.48 10.45
C ILE A 38 13.99 5.63 10.16
N LEU A 39 13.97 6.15 8.93
CA LEU A 39 14.83 7.25 8.50
C LEU A 39 14.31 8.64 8.90
N ASN A 40 13.22 8.73 9.67
CA ASN A 40 12.52 9.98 10.00
C ASN A 40 12.17 10.83 8.77
N LEU A 41 11.88 10.17 7.64
CA LEU A 41 11.41 10.79 6.42
C LEU A 41 9.88 10.91 6.44
N PRO A 42 9.32 11.94 5.79
CA PRO A 42 7.87 12.03 5.64
C PRO A 42 7.36 10.84 4.81
N PRO A 43 6.25 10.19 5.22
CA PRO A 43 5.72 9.05 4.50
C PRO A 43 5.31 9.44 3.08
N GLN A 44 5.61 8.55 2.13
CA GLN A 44 5.27 8.79 0.73
C GLN A 44 3.74 8.84 0.52
N ARG A 45 3.22 10.07 0.37
CA ARG A 45 1.78 10.37 0.15
C ARG A 45 1.10 9.50 -0.92
N PRO A 46 1.73 9.18 -2.06
CA PRO A 46 1.10 8.32 -3.07
C PRO A 46 0.80 6.90 -2.56
N ILE A 47 1.67 6.36 -1.69
CA ILE A 47 1.46 5.04 -1.07
C ILE A 47 0.24 5.12 -0.14
N LEU A 48 0.19 6.13 0.72
CA LEU A 48 -0.95 6.33 1.64
C LEU A 48 -2.29 6.48 0.90
N LYS A 49 -2.31 7.23 -0.21
CA LYS A 49 -3.51 7.36 -1.06
C LYS A 49 -3.94 6.03 -1.70
N ALA A 50 -2.98 5.23 -2.16
CA ALA A 50 -3.27 3.92 -2.75
C ALA A 50 -3.84 2.96 -1.69
N LEU A 51 -3.25 2.93 -0.49
CA LEU A 51 -3.74 2.16 0.64
C LEU A 51 -5.15 2.62 1.05
N ASP A 52 -5.43 3.92 1.08
CA ASP A 52 -6.75 4.45 1.46
C ASP A 52 -7.81 4.04 0.44
N THR A 53 -7.48 4.13 -0.84
CA THR A 53 -8.35 3.68 -1.95
C THR A 53 -8.68 2.19 -1.82
N VAL A 54 -7.68 1.34 -1.57
CA VAL A 54 -7.89 -0.10 -1.34
C VAL A 54 -8.71 -0.36 -0.08
N SER A 55 -8.46 0.40 0.99
CA SER A 55 -9.15 0.23 2.28
C SER A 55 -10.64 0.53 2.22
N ARG A 56 -11.09 1.29 1.22
CA ARG A 56 -12.49 1.68 0.98
C ARG A 56 -13.18 0.84 -0.10
N ARG A 57 -12.42 0.09 -0.90
CA ARG A 57 -12.98 -0.73 -1.98
C ARG A 57 -13.91 -1.83 -1.42
N ALA A 58 -15.07 -2.00 -2.04
CA ALA A 58 -16.05 -3.02 -1.64
C ALA A 58 -15.60 -4.44 -2.05
N ASN A 59 -15.21 -4.61 -3.31
CA ASN A 59 -14.83 -5.90 -3.90
C ASN A 59 -13.31 -6.09 -3.89
N ILE A 60 -12.72 -6.22 -2.71
CA ILE A 60 -11.30 -6.55 -2.52
C ILE A 60 -11.15 -7.57 -1.40
N GLU A 61 -10.06 -8.34 -1.42
CA GLU A 61 -9.82 -9.37 -0.43
C GLU A 61 -9.80 -8.77 0.99
N PRO A 62 -10.56 -9.31 1.96
CA PRO A 62 -10.65 -8.74 3.31
C PRO A 62 -9.30 -8.58 4.00
N VAL A 63 -8.38 -9.52 3.76
CA VAL A 63 -7.01 -9.49 4.30
C VAL A 63 -6.21 -8.31 3.73
N VAL A 64 -6.33 -8.04 2.43
CA VAL A 64 -5.66 -6.90 1.76
C VAL A 64 -6.21 -5.59 2.32
N LYS A 65 -7.53 -5.49 2.48
CA LYS A 65 -8.21 -4.34 3.06
C LYS A 65 -7.77 -4.06 4.50
N SER A 66 -7.76 -5.10 5.34
CA SER A 66 -7.35 -5.00 6.75
C SER A 66 -5.90 -4.54 6.87
N LYS A 67 -5.00 -5.15 6.08
CA LYS A 67 -3.58 -4.80 6.10
C LYS A 67 -3.33 -3.37 5.59
N ALA A 68 -4.04 -2.91 4.57
CA ALA A 68 -3.97 -1.53 4.10
C ALA A 68 -4.35 -0.53 5.22
N LYS A 69 -5.45 -0.78 5.95
CA LYS A 69 -5.86 0.04 7.09
C LYS A 69 -4.82 0.07 8.20
N LYS A 70 -4.21 -1.08 8.49
CA LYS A 70 -3.14 -1.17 9.49
C LYS A 70 -1.96 -0.28 9.11
N LEU A 71 -1.47 -0.39 7.88
CA LEU A 71 -0.36 0.41 7.38
C LEU A 71 -0.65 1.93 7.43
N ILE A 72 -1.87 2.34 7.08
CA ILE A 72 -2.27 3.76 7.20
C ILE A 72 -2.26 4.21 8.66
N LYS A 73 -2.77 3.40 9.59
CA LYS A 73 -2.77 3.75 11.01
C LYS A 73 -1.35 3.85 11.59
N GLU A 74 -0.46 3.00 11.11
CA GLU A 74 0.91 2.85 11.63
C GLU A 74 1.86 3.93 11.07
N TYR A 75 1.72 4.27 9.78
CA TYR A 75 2.65 5.15 9.06
C TYR A 75 2.01 6.40 8.45
N GLY A 76 0.69 6.56 8.56
CA GLY A 76 -0.06 7.59 7.83
C GLY A 76 -0.09 8.99 8.43
N LEU A 77 0.64 9.23 9.52
CA LEU A 77 0.79 10.51 10.28
C LEU A 77 -0.27 11.59 9.99
#